data_AF-A0A433Q4P1-F1
#
_entry.id   AF-A0A433Q4P1-F1
#
_cell.length_a   1.000
_cell.length_b   1.000
_cell.length_c   1.000
_cell.angle_alpha   90.00
_cell.angle_beta   90.00
_cell.angle_gamma   90.00
#
_symmetry.space_group_name_H-M   'P 1'
#
loop_
_entity.id
_entity.type
_entity.pdbx_description
1 polymer ?
#
loop_
_entity_poly.entity_id
_entity_poly.type
_entity_poly.pdbx_seq_one_letter_code
_entity_poly.pdbx_strand_id
1 'polypeptide(L)'
;MDDMDWEVKIRGCQFLEALWDCDERSMDGNKRQRRGLAEDAGSNEMEDVPYQADERSAQPTWFYRMQGDQLLLEAVQDPARLVRQSILLILRRIHASLSPPLASASRKRASHAPTSAQDADLLCRIQQVDFDRLEASVSVEHLYQEAMEVDREGVDEEMMRVGEE
;
A
#
# COMPACT_ATOMS: atom_id res chain seq x y z
N MET A 1 -8.65 -19.34 19.50
CA MET A 1 -8.46 -17.88 19.71
C MET A 1 -8.63 -17.19 18.35
N ASP A 2 -9.66 -17.59 17.60
CA ASP A 2 -9.60 -17.60 16.13
C ASP A 2 -10.52 -16.60 15.44
N ASP A 3 -11.22 -15.76 16.20
CA ASP A 3 -11.98 -14.63 15.70
C ASP A 3 -11.23 -13.34 16.02
N MET A 4 -10.05 -13.15 15.41
CA MET A 4 -9.52 -11.79 15.29
C MET A 4 -10.50 -11.03 14.41
N ASP A 5 -11.31 -10.19 15.05
CA ASP A 5 -12.33 -9.36 14.43
C ASP A 5 -11.73 -8.68 13.18
N TRP A 6 -12.38 -8.88 12.03
CA TRP A 6 -11.95 -8.29 10.77
C TRP A 6 -11.81 -6.77 10.90
N GLU A 7 -12.58 -6.14 11.80
CA GLU A 7 -12.44 -4.72 12.12
C GLU A 7 -11.09 -4.39 12.76
N VAL A 8 -10.59 -5.22 13.67
CA VAL A 8 -9.27 -5.03 14.30
C VAL A 8 -8.17 -5.13 13.25
N LYS A 9 -8.28 -6.09 12.32
CA LYS A 9 -7.33 -6.23 11.20
C LYS A 9 -7.34 -5.01 10.27
N ILE A 10 -8.53 -4.50 9.93
CA ILE A 10 -8.67 -3.27 9.13
C ILE A 10 -8.02 -2.10 9.86
N ARG A 11 -8.33 -1.90 11.15
CA ARG A 11 -7.72 -0.82 11.94
C ARG A 11 -6.20 -0.96 12.04
N GLY A 12 -5.69 -2.19 12.13
CA GLY A 12 -4.25 -2.47 12.06
C GLY A 12 -3.65 -2.02 10.72
N CYS A 13 -4.27 -2.38 9.59
CA CYS A 13 -3.81 -1.95 8.26
C CYS A 13 -3.86 -0.43 8.10
N GLN A 14 -4.93 0.22 8.58
CA GLN A 14 -5.06 1.69 8.57
C GLN A 14 -4.00 2.37 9.44
N PHE A 15 -3.64 1.75 10.57
CA PHE A 15 -2.55 2.24 11.40
C PHE A 15 -1.20 2.15 10.67
N LEU A 16 -0.92 1.06 9.95
CA LEU A 16 0.28 0.94 9.12
C LEU A 16 0.29 1.98 7.98
N GLU A 17 -0.84 2.24 7.35
CA GLU A 17 -0.97 3.33 6.37
C GLU A 17 -0.68 4.70 7.00
N ALA A 18 -1.16 4.96 8.22
CA ALA A 18 -0.86 6.20 8.93
C ALA A 18 0.63 6.34 9.28
N LEU A 19 1.31 5.23 9.62
CA LEU A 19 2.76 5.22 9.82
C LEU A 19 3.49 5.58 8.53
N TRP A 20 3.07 5.01 7.40
CA TRP A 20 3.59 5.36 6.08
C TRP A 20 3.47 6.88 5.81
N ASP A 21 2.29 7.44 6.04
CA ASP A 21 2.02 8.88 5.86
C ASP A 21 2.82 9.80 6.80
N CYS A 22 3.14 9.32 8.01
CA CYS A 22 3.92 10.09 8.98
C CYS A 22 5.37 10.26 8.52
N ASP A 23 5.92 9.24 7.87
CA ASP A 23 7.26 9.29 7.29
C ASP A 23 7.32 10.29 6.13
N GLU A 24 6.27 10.37 5.30
CA GLU A 24 6.13 11.37 4.23
C GLU A 24 6.24 12.82 4.78
N ARG A 25 5.55 13.11 5.89
CA ARG A 25 5.50 14.46 6.48
C ARG A 25 6.77 14.86 7.23
N SER A 26 7.45 13.91 7.85
CA SER A 26 8.68 14.15 8.61
C SER A 26 9.84 14.58 7.70
N MET A 27 9.96 13.97 6.51
CA MET A 27 10.98 14.30 5.52
C MET A 27 10.81 15.69 4.88
N ASP A 28 9.57 16.15 4.67
CA ASP A 28 9.28 17.46 4.09
C ASP A 28 9.54 18.62 5.08
N GLY A 29 9.31 18.40 6.38
CA GLY A 29 9.62 19.37 7.43
C GLY A 29 11.12 19.66 7.55
N ASN A 30 11.95 18.61 7.47
CA ASN A 30 13.40 18.72 7.61
C ASN A 30 14.05 19.47 6.42
N LYS A 31 13.48 19.35 5.21
CA LYS A 31 13.91 20.10 4.02
C LYS A 31 13.63 21.60 4.12
N ARG A 32 12.53 22.01 4.76
CA ARG A 32 12.19 23.44 4.94
C ARG A 32 13.04 24.10 6.01
N GLN A 33 13.32 23.39 7.10
CA GLN A 33 14.14 23.91 8.20
C GLN A 33 15.60 24.16 7.79
N ARG A 34 16.13 23.39 6.83
CA ARG A 34 17.47 23.63 6.26
C ARG A 34 17.58 24.85 5.34
N ARG A 35 16.50 25.30 4.70
CA ARG A 35 16.53 26.54 3.89
C ARG A 35 16.54 27.79 4.77
N GLY A 36 15.82 27.77 5.90
CA GLY A 36 15.78 28.90 6.82
C GLY A 36 17.10 29.17 7.55
N LEU A 37 18.01 28.20 7.64
CA LEU A 37 19.34 28.36 8.24
C LEU A 37 20.41 28.83 7.24
N ALA A 38 20.16 28.71 5.93
CA ALA A 38 21.08 29.13 4.89
C ALA A 38 20.96 30.63 4.53
N GLU A 39 19.85 31.27 4.91
CA GLU A 39 19.60 32.69 4.60
C GLU A 39 20.16 33.66 5.65
N ASP A 40 20.63 33.17 6.80
CA ASP A 40 21.16 33.99 7.90
C ASP A 40 22.70 33.87 8.08
N ALA A 41 23.36 33.07 7.25
CA ALA A 41 24.82 32.97 7.21
C ALA A 41 25.36 33.68 5.96
N GLY A 42 25.65 34.97 6.12
CA GLY A 42 26.27 35.79 5.08
C GLY A 42 27.56 35.17 4.53
N SER A 43 27.64 35.16 3.19
CA SER A 43 28.85 35.16 2.36
C SER A 43 30.13 34.63 3.01
N ASN A 44 30.40 33.34 2.83
CA ASN A 44 31.78 32.87 2.76
C ASN A 44 31.86 31.76 1.71
N GLU A 45 32.60 32.05 0.63
CA GLU A 45 32.94 31.08 -0.40
C GLU A 45 33.80 29.99 0.24
N MET A 46 33.18 28.84 0.55
CA MET A 46 33.88 27.67 1.04
C MET A 46 33.49 26.50 0.14
N GLU A 47 34.52 25.88 -0.41
CA GLU A 47 34.51 24.90 -1.48
C GLU A 47 33.42 23.83 -1.32
N ASP A 48 32.82 23.49 -2.46
CA ASP A 48 31.78 22.48 -2.65
C ASP A 48 32.34 21.08 -2.30
N VAL A 49 32.37 20.77 -1.01
CA VAL A 49 32.64 19.41 -0.53
C VAL A 49 31.36 18.62 -0.77
N PRO A 50 31.36 17.57 -1.62
CA PRO A 50 30.21 16.71 -1.78
C PRO A 50 29.98 16.00 -0.45
N TYR A 51 29.03 16.52 0.34
CA TYR A 51 28.60 15.93 1.60
C TYR A 51 27.97 14.59 1.25
N GLN A 52 28.77 13.52 1.26
CA GLN A 52 28.27 12.15 1.25
C GLN A 52 27.30 12.07 2.43
N ALA A 53 26.00 12.05 2.11
CA ALA A 53 24.97 11.74 3.09
C ALA A 53 25.36 10.38 3.66
N ASP A 54 25.73 10.37 4.93
CA ASP A 54 26.21 9.19 5.65
C ASP A 54 25.11 8.12 5.60
N GLU A 55 25.20 7.20 4.63
CA GLU A 55 24.26 6.10 4.37
C GLU A 55 24.12 5.15 5.58
N ARG A 56 24.95 5.35 6.61
CA ARG A 56 25.05 4.51 7.80
C ARG A 56 24.07 4.85 8.91
N SER A 57 23.26 5.91 8.79
CA SER A 57 22.36 6.33 9.89
C SER A 57 20.91 6.60 9.50
N ALA A 58 20.47 6.21 8.30
CA ALA A 58 19.05 6.20 7.97
C ALA A 58 18.38 5.06 8.75
N GLN A 59 18.03 5.34 9.99
CA GLN A 59 17.24 4.46 10.82
C GLN A 59 15.96 4.09 10.05
N PRO A 60 15.58 2.79 10.00
CA PRO A 60 14.36 2.38 9.34
C PRO A 60 13.20 3.16 9.94
N THR A 61 12.28 3.58 9.08
CA THR A 61 11.14 4.35 9.52
C THR A 61 10.23 3.51 10.43
N TRP A 62 9.28 4.14 11.13
CA TRP A 62 8.40 3.39 12.04
C TRP A 62 7.57 2.35 11.29
N PHE A 63 7.18 2.64 10.05
CA PHE A 63 6.53 1.68 9.16
C PHE A 63 7.37 0.39 9.00
N TYR A 64 8.64 0.51 8.64
CA TYR A 64 9.52 -0.65 8.45
C TYR A 64 9.95 -1.31 9.77
N ARG A 65 10.13 -0.53 10.85
CA ARG A 65 10.46 -1.09 12.18
C ARG A 65 9.36 -2.01 12.70
N MET A 66 8.11 -1.72 12.37
CA MET A 66 6.94 -2.52 12.73
C MET A 66 6.63 -3.62 11.71
N GLN A 67 7.52 -3.85 10.73
CA GLN A 67 7.31 -4.81 9.63
C GLN A 67 6.03 -4.51 8.83
N GLY A 68 5.68 -3.22 8.68
CA GLY A 68 4.46 -2.81 8.01
C GLY A 68 4.39 -3.27 6.55
N ASP A 69 5.54 -3.32 5.88
CA ASP A 69 5.70 -3.88 4.54
C ASP A 69 5.27 -5.34 4.47
N GLN A 70 5.76 -6.17 5.40
CA GLN A 70 5.43 -7.59 5.45
C GLN A 70 3.97 -7.81 5.84
N LEU A 71 3.49 -7.12 6.87
CA LEU A 71 2.12 -7.26 7.37
C LEU A 71 1.07 -6.87 6.33
N LEU A 72 1.29 -5.80 5.56
CA LEU A 72 0.38 -5.40 4.49
C LEU A 72 0.35 -6.43 3.35
N LEU A 73 1.50 -7.01 2.99
CA LEU A 73 1.58 -8.03 1.94
C LEU A 73 0.95 -9.37 2.37
N GLU A 74 1.15 -9.80 3.61
CA GLU A 74 0.53 -11.01 4.15
C GLU A 74 -1.00 -10.90 4.14
N ALA A 75 -1.51 -9.73 4.51
CA ALA A 75 -2.94 -9.53 4.64
C ALA A 75 -3.68 -9.47 3.28
N VAL A 76 -2.97 -9.43 2.14
CA VAL A 76 -3.55 -9.62 0.80
C VAL A 76 -4.29 -10.95 0.69
N GLN A 77 -3.82 -11.97 1.42
CA GLN A 77 -4.40 -13.31 1.44
C GLN A 77 -5.40 -13.51 2.60
N ASP A 78 -5.81 -12.43 3.29
CA ASP A 78 -6.73 -12.55 4.41
C ASP A 78 -8.08 -13.15 3.96
N PRO A 79 -8.66 -14.10 4.72
CA PRO A 79 -9.93 -14.71 4.37
C PRO A 79 -11.10 -13.70 4.37
N ALA A 80 -11.01 -12.62 5.16
CA ALA A 80 -12.07 -11.63 5.22
C ALA A 80 -12.01 -10.68 4.01
N ARG A 81 -13.07 -10.70 3.19
CA ARG A 81 -13.23 -9.83 2.02
C ARG A 81 -13.00 -8.35 2.33
N LEU A 82 -13.51 -7.87 3.47
CA LEU A 82 -13.38 -6.47 3.89
C LEU A 82 -11.92 -6.09 4.21
N VAL A 83 -11.14 -7.03 4.76
CA VAL A 83 -9.71 -6.82 5.02
C VAL A 83 -8.97 -6.70 3.69
N ARG A 84 -9.20 -7.63 2.76
CA ARG A 84 -8.63 -7.57 1.40
C ARG A 84 -9.00 -6.27 0.67
N GLN A 85 -10.24 -5.79 0.82
CA GLN A 85 -10.68 -4.51 0.27
C GLN A 85 -9.87 -3.34 0.83
N SER A 86 -9.69 -3.29 2.15
CA SER A 86 -8.90 -2.25 2.80
C SER A 86 -7.46 -2.24 2.29
N ILE A 87 -6.86 -3.42 2.14
CA ILE A 87 -5.46 -3.57 1.75
C ILE A 87 -5.26 -3.22 0.29
N LEU A 88 -6.20 -3.60 -0.58
CA LEU A 88 -6.19 -3.19 -1.99
C LEU A 88 -6.07 -1.67 -2.13
N LEU A 89 -6.85 -0.92 -1.35
CA LEU A 89 -6.81 0.55 -1.36
C LEU A 89 -5.47 1.10 -0.86
N ILE A 90 -4.95 0.56 0.25
CA ILE A 90 -3.68 0.98 0.84
C ILE A 90 -2.52 0.69 -0.11
N LEU A 91 -2.43 -0.53 -0.66
CA LEU A 91 -1.35 -0.93 -1.57
C LEU A 91 -1.38 -0.12 -2.87
N ARG A 92 -2.56 0.18 -3.44
CA ARG A 92 -2.67 1.07 -4.61
C ARG A 92 -2.14 2.47 -4.29
N ARG A 93 -2.43 2.99 -3.10
CA ARG A 93 -1.95 4.30 -2.65
C ARG A 93 -0.44 4.32 -2.46
N ILE A 94 0.12 3.33 -1.78
CA ILE A 94 1.58 3.20 -1.57
C ILE A 94 2.30 2.97 -2.91
N HIS A 95 1.74 2.13 -3.79
CA HIS A 95 2.27 1.96 -5.14
C HIS A 95 2.33 3.29 -5.90
N ALA A 96 1.29 4.10 -5.81
CA ALA A 96 1.23 5.40 -6.45
C ALA A 96 2.16 6.45 -5.81
N SER A 97 2.45 6.35 -4.50
CA SER A 97 3.40 7.26 -3.84
C SER A 97 4.84 6.93 -4.23
N LEU A 98 5.16 5.65 -4.40
CA LEU A 98 6.49 5.13 -4.78
C LEU A 98 6.77 5.13 -6.28
N SER A 99 5.73 5.02 -7.11
CA SER A 99 5.88 5.04 -8.57
C SER A 99 6.06 6.47 -9.06
N PRO A 100 7.13 6.78 -9.81
CA PRO A 100 7.31 8.11 -10.39
C PRO A 100 6.20 8.37 -11.42
N PRO A 101 5.62 9.59 -11.46
CA PRO A 101 4.65 9.92 -12.49
C PRO A 101 5.35 9.94 -13.86
N LEU A 102 4.91 9.06 -14.75
CA LEU A 102 5.20 9.13 -16.18
C LEU A 102 4.51 10.37 -16.76
N ALA A 103 5.11 11.54 -16.53
CA ALA A 103 4.78 12.84 -17.11
C ALA A 103 3.31 13.34 -17.01
N SER A 104 3.18 14.53 -16.40
CA SER A 104 2.10 15.52 -16.53
C SER A 104 0.96 15.55 -15.50
N ALA A 105 0.58 16.80 -15.20
CA ALA A 105 -0.62 17.28 -14.47
C ALA A 105 -0.60 17.27 -12.93
N SER A 106 0.11 18.26 -12.38
CA SER A 106 -0.37 19.19 -11.34
C SER A 106 -1.46 18.66 -10.37
N ARG A 107 -1.04 17.93 -9.34
CA ARG A 107 -1.66 18.00 -8.00
C ARG A 107 -0.56 17.86 -6.95
N LYS A 108 -0.56 18.78 -5.99
CA LYS A 108 0.39 18.90 -4.87
C LYS A 108 0.33 17.72 -3.87
N ARG A 109 0.55 16.50 -4.33
CA ARG A 109 0.98 15.40 -3.47
C ARG A 109 2.33 14.98 -4.03
N ALA A 110 3.38 15.23 -3.28
CA ALA A 110 4.74 14.96 -3.69
C ALA A 110 4.82 13.47 -4.07
N SER A 111 5.12 13.16 -5.33
CA SER A 111 5.47 11.79 -5.69
C SER A 111 6.85 11.52 -5.13
N HIS A 112 6.96 10.56 -4.22
CA HIS A 112 8.22 10.21 -3.58
C HIS A 112 8.86 9.10 -4.40
N ALA A 113 9.84 9.44 -5.23
CA ALA A 113 10.74 8.41 -5.75
C ALA A 113 11.32 7.63 -4.55
N PRO A 114 11.51 6.30 -4.66
CA PRO A 114 11.97 5.46 -3.56
C PRO A 114 13.23 6.07 -2.95
N THR A 115 13.13 6.44 -1.68
CA THR A 115 14.18 7.18 -0.96
C THR A 115 15.15 6.26 -0.26
N SER A 116 14.74 5.01 -0.04
CA SER A 116 15.52 3.98 0.63
C SER A 116 15.53 2.67 -0.17
N ALA A 117 16.51 1.81 0.12
CA ALA A 117 16.54 0.44 -0.41
C ALA A 117 15.29 -0.36 0.00
N GLN A 118 14.70 -0.05 1.16
CA GLN A 118 13.47 -0.69 1.64
C GLN A 118 12.25 -0.26 0.81
N ASP A 119 12.17 1.01 0.40
CA ASP A 119 11.12 1.51 -0.49
C ASP A 119 11.18 0.83 -1.86
N ALA A 120 12.40 0.67 -2.40
CA ALA A 120 12.62 -0.02 -3.67
C ALA A 120 12.23 -1.50 -3.60
N ASP A 121 12.60 -2.18 -2.51
CA ASP A 121 12.22 -3.57 -2.28
C ASP A 121 10.70 -3.74 -2.09
N LEU A 122 10.07 -2.87 -1.31
CA LEU A 122 8.61 -2.85 -1.15
C LEU A 122 7.91 -2.62 -2.49
N LEU A 123 8.37 -1.68 -3.30
CA LEU A 123 7.80 -1.42 -4.63
C LEU A 123 7.88 -2.67 -5.51
N CYS A 124 9.04 -3.35 -5.55
CA CYS A 124 9.20 -4.62 -6.28
C CYS A 124 8.23 -5.69 -5.80
N ARG A 125 8.03 -5.83 -4.47
CA ARG A 125 7.08 -6.79 -3.90
C ARG A 125 5.63 -6.44 -4.23
N ILE A 126 5.26 -5.16 -4.15
CA ILE A 126 3.91 -4.69 -4.51
C ILE A 126 3.63 -4.95 -6.00
N GLN A 127 4.61 -4.77 -6.88
CA GLN A 127 4.46 -5.04 -8.33
C GLN A 127 4.25 -6.53 -8.65
N GLN A 128 4.59 -7.44 -7.73
CA GLN A 128 4.31 -8.87 -7.86
C GLN A 128 2.88 -9.23 -7.44
N VAL A 129 2.16 -8.31 -6.80
CA VAL A 129 0.76 -8.52 -6.41
C VAL A 129 -0.13 -8.35 -7.64
N ASP A 130 -0.91 -9.38 -7.93
CA ASP A 130 -1.96 -9.34 -8.95
C ASP A 130 -3.16 -8.53 -8.43
N PHE A 131 -3.14 -7.22 -8.72
CA PHE A 131 -4.19 -6.29 -8.30
C PHE A 131 -5.56 -6.63 -8.90
N ASP A 132 -5.60 -7.20 -10.10
CA ASP A 132 -6.85 -7.54 -10.78
C ASP A 132 -7.52 -8.72 -10.09
N ARG A 133 -6.74 -9.76 -9.76
CA ARG A 133 -7.22 -10.90 -8.98
C ARG A 133 -7.63 -10.49 -7.56
N LEU A 134 -6.87 -9.59 -6.93
CA LEU A 134 -7.22 -9.06 -5.61
C LEU A 134 -8.54 -8.27 -5.66
N GLU A 135 -8.73 -7.42 -6.66
CA GLU A 135 -9.96 -6.66 -6.87
C GLU A 135 -11.17 -7.57 -7.15
N ALA A 136 -11.00 -8.60 -7.97
CA ALA A 136 -12.03 -9.62 -8.21
C ALA A 136 -12.46 -10.31 -6.91
N SER A 137 -11.49 -10.61 -6.03
CA SER A 137 -11.76 -11.25 -4.73
C SER A 137 -12.53 -10.35 -3.73
N VAL A 138 -12.65 -9.06 -4.05
CA VAL A 138 -13.31 -8.04 -3.21
C VAL A 138 -14.71 -7.71 -3.73
N SER A 139 -14.96 -7.86 -5.04
CA SER A 139 -16.24 -7.47 -5.65
C SER A 139 -17.40 -8.33 -5.12
N VAL A 140 -18.55 -7.68 -4.89
CA VAL A 140 -19.77 -8.33 -4.38
C VAL A 140 -20.51 -9.09 -5.49
N GLU A 141 -20.31 -8.67 -6.75
CA GLU A 141 -20.92 -9.29 -7.92
C GLU A 141 -20.53 -10.76 -8.05
N HIS A 142 -19.27 -11.13 -7.76
CA HIS A 142 -18.85 -12.55 -7.80
C HIS A 142 -19.58 -13.42 -6.77
N LEU A 143 -19.99 -12.88 -5.62
CA LEU A 143 -20.75 -13.62 -4.59
C LEU A 143 -22.18 -13.90 -5.03
N TYR A 144 -22.84 -12.92 -5.67
CA TYR A 144 -24.16 -13.12 -6.24
C TYR A 144 -24.09 -14.02 -7.47
N GLN A 145 -23.05 -13.91 -8.28
CA GLN A 145 -22.85 -14.70 -9.49
C GLN A 145 -22.58 -16.17 -9.14
N GLU A 146 -21.73 -16.47 -8.16
CA GLU A 146 -21.56 -17.82 -7.61
C GLU A 146 -22.87 -18.38 -7.03
N ALA A 147 -23.61 -17.59 -6.23
CA ALA A 147 -24.89 -18.03 -5.68
C ALA A 147 -25.94 -18.30 -6.78
N MET A 148 -25.98 -17.48 -7.83
CA MET A 148 -26.87 -17.66 -8.97
C MET A 148 -26.46 -18.82 -9.88
N GLU A 149 -25.15 -19.13 -9.98
CA GLU A 149 -24.63 -20.28 -10.73
C GLU A 149 -24.92 -21.59 -10.01
N VAL A 150 -24.81 -21.63 -8.67
CA VAL A 150 -25.19 -22.78 -7.84
C VAL A 150 -26.69 -23.08 -7.93
N ASP A 151 -27.55 -22.05 -7.89
CA ASP A 151 -29.00 -22.22 -8.07
C ASP A 151 -29.36 -22.70 -9.49
N ARG A 152 -28.58 -22.33 -10.52
CA ARG A 152 -28.78 -22.80 -11.89
C ARG A 152 -28.43 -24.27 -12.06
N GLU A 153 -27.28 -24.71 -11.54
CA GLU A 153 -26.87 -26.11 -11.62
C GLU A 153 -27.85 -27.03 -10.87
N GLY A 154 -28.38 -26.61 -9.72
CA GLY A 154 -29.39 -27.37 -8.99
C GLY A 154 -30.74 -27.49 -9.73
N VAL A 155 -31.17 -26.42 -10.43
CA VAL A 155 -32.43 -26.42 -11.20
C VAL A 155 -32.31 -27.26 -12.48
N ASP A 156 -31.18 -27.20 -13.18
CA ASP A 156 -30.94 -27.98 -14.40
C ASP A 156 -30.82 -29.49 -14.11
N GLU A 157 -30.23 -29.89 -12.97
CA GLU A 157 -30.21 -31.28 -12.52
C GLU A 157 -31.61 -31.80 -12.13
N GLU A 158 -32.43 -30.99 -11.49
CA GLU A 158 -33.79 -31.38 -11.09
C GLU A 158 -34.75 -31.50 -12.29
N MET A 159 -34.62 -30.61 -13.30
CA MET A 159 -35.40 -30.69 -14.54
C MET A 159 -35.02 -31.89 -15.42
N MET A 160 -33.76 -32.35 -15.40
CA MET A 160 -33.38 -33.57 -16.12
C MET A 160 -33.92 -34.85 -15.46
N ARG A 161 -34.19 -34.84 -14.15
CA ARG A 161 -34.71 -36.01 -13.42
C ARG A 161 -36.22 -36.20 -13.61
N VAL A 162 -36.97 -35.11 -13.79
CA VAL A 162 -38.44 -35.14 -13.96
C VAL A 162 -38.84 -35.53 -15.39
N GLY A 163 -37.92 -35.46 -16.36
CA GLY A 163 -38.16 -35.87 -17.76
C GLY A 163 -38.03 -37.37 -18.06
N GLU A 164 -37.63 -38.19 -17.08
CA GLU A 164 -37.36 -39.64 -17.26
C GLU A 164 -38.40 -40.58 -16.59
N GLU A 165 -39.48 -40.05 -16.00
CA GLU A 165 -40.60 -40.86 -15.44
C GLU A 165 -41.82 -41.00 -16.37
#